data_AF-A0A1G2FHU8-F1
#
_entry.id   AF-A0A1G2FHU8-F1
#
_cell.length_a   1.000
_cell.length_b   1.000
_cell.length_c   1.000
_cell.angle_alpha   90.00
_cell.angle_beta   90.00
_cell.angle_gamma   90.00
#
_symmetry.space_group_name_H-M   'P 1'
#
loop_
_entity.id
_entity.type
_entity.pdbx_description
1 polymer ?
#
loop_
_entity_poly.entity_id
_entity_poly.type
_entity_poly.pdbx_seq_one_letter_code
_entity_poly.pdbx_strand_id
1 'polypeptide(L)'
;MGVMDRKRNTWSAKFVRFFTAFLPVAENRAGKCIRCGRCCQFFFRCPFLRYDREEKSYCVIYPIRLPACRVYPRNKKEWLTQDTCGFRFE
;
A
#
# COMPACT_ATOMS: atom_id res chain seq x y z
N MET A 1 -10.78 -6.47 -12.27
CA MET A 1 -9.40 -6.51 -11.72
C MET A 1 -8.78 -5.12 -11.82
N GLY A 2 -8.62 -4.36 -10.73
CA GLY A 2 -8.05 -3.01 -10.85
C GLY A 2 -6.53 -3.00 -11.04
N VAL A 3 -6.08 -2.01 -11.81
CA VAL A 3 -4.74 -1.89 -12.37
C VAL A 3 -3.84 -1.19 -11.35
N MET A 4 -2.63 -1.73 -11.15
CA MET A 4 -1.59 -1.04 -10.39
C MET A 4 -0.82 -0.15 -11.37
N ASP A 5 -0.59 1.12 -11.03
CA ASP A 5 0.18 2.03 -11.88
C ASP A 5 1.65 1.57 -11.96
N ARG A 6 1.95 0.79 -13.00
CA ARG A 6 3.29 0.21 -13.24
C ARG A 6 4.31 1.26 -13.68
N LYS A 7 3.88 2.35 -14.31
CA LYS A 7 4.78 3.42 -14.80
C LYS A 7 5.41 4.16 -13.62
N ARG A 8 4.63 4.43 -12.57
CA ARG A 8 5.12 5.10 -11.35
C ARG A 8 5.74 4.14 -10.32
N ASN A 9 5.64 2.83 -10.50
CA ASN A 9 6.25 1.82 -9.61
C ASN A 9 7.73 1.55 -9.96
N THR A 10 8.55 2.59 -10.00
CA THR A 10 9.99 2.47 -10.28
C THR A 10 10.78 2.05 -9.04
N TRP A 11 12.02 1.59 -9.24
CA TRP A 11 12.94 1.30 -8.15
C TRP A 11 13.25 2.55 -7.31
N SER A 12 13.36 3.73 -7.93
CA SER A 12 13.52 5.00 -7.21
C SER A 12 12.32 5.33 -6.31
N ALA A 13 11.09 5.23 -6.82
CA ALA A 13 9.88 5.49 -6.03
C ALA A 13 9.77 4.54 -4.83
N LYS A 14 10.21 3.30 -5.01
CA LYS A 14 10.30 2.27 -3.98
C LYS A 14 11.25 2.65 -2.84
N PHE A 15 12.46 3.12 -3.14
CA PHE A 15 13.43 3.59 -2.14
C PHE A 15 12.93 4.83 -1.43
N VAL A 16 12.41 5.81 -2.17
CA VAL A 16 11.83 7.03 -1.60
C VAL A 16 10.78 6.68 -0.55
N ARG A 17 9.88 5.73 -0.82
CA ARG A 17 8.83 5.31 0.13
C ARG A 17 9.35 4.63 1.37
N PHE A 18 10.45 3.91 1.27
CA PHE A 18 11.09 3.30 2.43
C PHE A 18 11.61 4.39 3.38
N PHE A 19 12.27 5.43 2.85
CA PHE A 19 12.75 6.56 3.65
C PHE A 19 11.63 7.51 4.10
N THR A 20 10.64 7.79 3.25
CA THR A 20 9.51 8.66 3.60
C THR A 20 8.49 7.98 4.51
N ALA A 21 8.66 6.69 4.83
CA ALA A 21 7.80 5.97 5.77
C ALA A 21 7.82 6.53 7.20
N PHE A 22 8.87 7.28 7.55
CA PHE A 22 9.01 7.95 8.85
C PHE A 22 8.41 9.36 8.88
N LEU A 23 8.00 9.90 7.72
CA LEU A 23 7.35 11.21 7.62
C LEU A 23 5.85 11.11 7.93
N PRO A 24 5.23 12.22 8.35
CA PRO A 24 3.79 12.26 8.55
C PRO A 24 3.03 11.94 7.25
N VAL A 25 1.88 11.32 7.46
CA VAL A 25 0.88 11.06 6.44
C VAL A 25 0.20 12.39 6.08
N ALA A 26 -0.14 12.59 4.81
CA ALA A 26 -0.88 13.77 4.38
C ALA A 26 -2.24 13.86 5.09
N GLU A 27 -2.58 15.06 5.56
CA GLU A 27 -3.78 15.32 6.37
C GLU A 27 -5.07 15.04 5.60
N ASN A 28 -5.05 15.24 4.28
CA ASN A 28 -6.18 14.94 3.39
C ASN A 28 -6.36 13.45 3.07
N ARG A 29 -5.64 12.54 3.75
CA ARG A 29 -5.80 11.10 3.56
C ARG A 29 -7.00 10.59 4.36
N ALA A 30 -8.02 10.12 3.64
CA ALA A 30 -9.19 9.47 4.22
C ALA A 30 -9.30 7.98 3.80
N GLY A 31 -10.21 7.25 4.44
CA GLY A 31 -10.49 5.85 4.14
C GLY A 31 -9.67 4.84 4.94
N LYS A 32 -9.77 3.56 4.57
CA LYS A 32 -9.14 2.45 5.30
C LYS A 32 -8.69 1.34 4.38
N CYS A 33 -7.78 0.48 4.89
CA CYS A 33 -7.39 -0.72 4.18
C CYS A 33 -8.59 -1.67 4.01
N ILE A 34 -8.96 -1.95 2.75
CA ILE A 34 -10.06 -2.86 2.38
C ILE A 34 -9.56 -4.24 1.96
N ARG A 35 -8.33 -4.63 2.34
CA ARG A 35 -7.80 -5.96 2.02
C ARG A 35 -7.69 -6.26 0.52
N CYS A 36 -7.41 -5.25 -0.31
CA CYS A 36 -7.22 -5.39 -1.77
C CYS A 36 -5.92 -6.09 -2.19
N GLY A 37 -4.92 -6.19 -1.30
CA GLY A 37 -3.68 -6.94 -1.53
C GLY A 37 -2.66 -6.29 -2.46
N ARG A 38 -3.02 -5.24 -3.19
CA ARG A 38 -2.14 -4.61 -4.19
C ARG A 38 -0.90 -3.96 -3.59
N CYS A 39 -1.06 -3.22 -2.49
CA CYS A 39 0.09 -2.64 -1.78
C CYS A 39 1.01 -3.70 -1.15
N CYS A 40 0.57 -4.95 -0.99
CA CYS A 40 1.41 -6.05 -0.50
C CYS A 40 2.20 -6.76 -1.61
N GLN A 41 1.90 -6.46 -2.88
CA GLN A 41 2.51 -7.10 -4.06
C GLN A 41 3.45 -6.17 -4.84
N PHE A 42 3.46 -4.87 -4.52
CA PHE A 42 4.10 -3.82 -5.30
C PHE A 42 5.64 -3.91 -5.41
N PHE A 43 6.33 -4.32 -4.34
CA PHE A 43 7.79 -4.32 -4.26
C PHE A 43 8.35 -5.68 -4.66
N PHE A 44 7.86 -6.69 -3.94
CA PHE A 44 7.97 -8.12 -4.13
C PHE A 44 6.63 -8.70 -3.63
N ARG A 45 6.32 -9.95 -3.98
CA ARG A 45 5.19 -10.64 -3.36
C ARG A 45 5.52 -10.81 -1.87
N CYS A 46 4.89 -10.02 -1.00
CA CYS A 46 5.16 -10.07 0.43
C CYS A 46 5.00 -11.50 0.98
N PRO A 47 6.01 -12.07 1.68
CA PRO A 47 5.97 -13.43 2.17
C PRO A 47 4.91 -13.63 3.26
N PHE A 48 4.47 -12.54 3.90
CA PHE A 48 3.42 -12.53 4.92
C PHE A 48 2.01 -12.28 4.35
N LEU A 49 1.87 -12.13 3.03
CA LEU A 49 0.58 -12.03 2.37
C LEU A 49 -0.08 -13.40 2.32
N ARG A 50 -1.31 -13.48 2.81
CA ARG A 50 -2.18 -14.66 2.72
C ARG A 50 -3.54 -14.25 2.18
N TYR A 51 -4.34 -15.23 1.82
CA TYR A 51 -5.71 -15.05 1.34
C TYR A 51 -6.61 -15.94 2.17
N ASP A 52 -7.79 -15.43 2.54
CA ASP A 52 -8.79 -16.24 3.21
C ASP A 52 -9.61 -17.07 2.20
N ARG A 53 -10.62 -17.79 2.69
CA ARG A 53 -11.51 -18.62 1.88
C ARG A 53 -12.36 -17.81 0.90
N GLU A 54 -12.51 -16.51 1.12
CA GLU A 54 -13.21 -15.58 0.23
C GLU A 54 -12.24 -14.84 -0.71
N GLU A 55 -11.01 -15.32 -0.84
CA GLU A 55 -9.93 -14.72 -1.63
C GLU A 55 -9.55 -13.28 -1.21
N LYS A 56 -9.94 -12.84 -0.01
CA LYS A 56 -9.55 -11.52 0.51
C LYS A 56 -8.16 -11.60 1.11
N SER A 57 -7.29 -10.68 0.68
CA SER A 57 -5.92 -10.65 1.16
C SER A 57 -5.84 -10.25 2.65
N TYR A 58 -4.98 -10.88 3.43
CA TYR A 58 -4.67 -10.43 4.78
C TYR A 58 -3.18 -10.53 5.07
N CYS A 59 -2.74 -9.74 6.04
CA CYS A 59 -1.36 -9.72 6.50
C CYS A 59 -1.27 -10.52 7.78
N VAL A 60 -0.45 -11.59 7.78
CA VAL A 60 -0.25 -12.43 8.97
C VAL A 60 0.40 -11.63 10.11
N ILE A 61 1.24 -10.66 9.76
CA ILE A 61 1.99 -9.82 10.71
C ILE A 61 1.37 -8.42 10.85
N TYR A 62 0.04 -8.29 10.72
CA TYR A 62 -0.66 -7.01 10.78
C TYR A 62 -0.27 -6.08 11.97
N PRO A 63 -0.08 -6.57 13.22
CA PRO A 63 0.32 -5.70 14.32
C PRO A 63 1.74 -5.12 14.17
N ILE A 64 2.66 -5.91 13.63
CA ILE A 64 4.09 -5.55 13.49
C ILE A 64 4.46 -5.08 12.07
N ARG A 65 3.47 -4.61 11.30
CA ARG A 65 3.69 -4.12 9.92
C ARG A 65 4.84 -3.12 9.86
N LEU A 66 5.68 -3.28 8.84
CA LEU A 66 6.75 -2.33 8.54
C LEU A 66 6.15 -0.91 8.38
N PRO A 67 6.89 0.14 8.80
CA PRO A 67 6.42 1.53 8.70
C PRO A 67 5.87 1.88 7.31
N ALA A 68 6.57 1.45 6.25
CA ALA A 68 6.16 1.66 4.87
C ALA A 68 4.77 1.09 4.56
N CYS A 69 4.41 -0.07 5.11
CA CYS A 69 3.08 -0.67 4.95
C CYS A 69 2.00 0.01 5.80
N ARG A 70 2.38 0.60 6.95
CA ARG A 70 1.46 1.29 7.86
C ARG A 70 1.05 2.66 7.33
N VAL A 71 2.01 3.39 6.73
CA VAL A 71 1.76 4.74 6.22
C VAL A 71 1.26 4.77 4.78
N TYR A 72 1.39 3.68 4.02
CA TYR A 72 0.94 3.62 2.63
C TYR A 72 -0.60 3.76 2.52
N PRO A 73 -1.11 4.57 1.58
CA PRO A 73 -0.40 5.61 0.83
C PRO A 73 -0.17 6.83 1.72
N ARG A 74 1.06 7.38 1.73
CA ARG A 74 1.39 8.54 2.57
C ARG A 74 0.81 9.83 2.01
N ASN A 75 0.88 10.01 0.69
CA ASN A 75 0.36 11.16 -0.06
C ASN A 75 -0.16 10.72 -1.44
N LYS A 76 -0.84 11.62 -2.15
CA LYS A 76 -1.41 11.37 -3.49
C LYS A 76 -0.35 11.04 -4.56
N LYS A 77 0.87 11.63 -4.47
CA LYS A 77 1.96 11.37 -5.43
C LYS A 77 2.43 9.92 -5.36
N GLU A 78 2.53 9.38 -4.14
CA GLU A 78 2.92 8.00 -3.88
C GLU A 78 1.77 7.00 -4.11
N TRP A 79 0.52 7.44 -4.22
CA TRP A 79 -0.62 6.54 -4.34
C TRP A 79 -0.68 5.87 -5.73
N LEU A 80 -0.30 4.58 -5.79
CA LEU A 80 -0.21 3.78 -7.03
C LEU A 80 -1.38 2.81 -7.22
N THR A 81 -2.23 2.67 -6.20
CA THR A 81 -3.33 1.70 -6.13
C THR A 81 -4.67 2.42 -6.13
N GLN A 82 -4.75 3.53 -6.86
CA GLN A 82 -5.92 4.43 -6.89
C GLN A 82 -7.20 3.67 -7.24
N ASP A 83 -7.10 2.75 -8.20
CA ASP A 83 -8.25 2.01 -8.73
C ASP A 83 -8.74 0.87 -7.81
N THR A 84 -8.00 0.52 -6.75
CA THR A 84 -8.25 -0.70 -5.97
C THR A 84 -8.17 -0.52 -4.46
N CYS A 85 -7.52 0.53 -3.99
CA CYS A 85 -7.32 0.76 -2.57
C CYS A 85 -8.49 1.56 -2.00
N GLY A 86 -8.88 1.26 -0.75
CA GLY A 86 -9.95 1.98 -0.05
C GLY A 86 -9.48 3.28 0.61
N PHE A 87 -8.23 3.67 0.42
CA PHE A 87 -7.75 5.00 0.79
C PHE A 87 -8.12 6.00 -0.30
N ARG A 88 -8.36 7.25 0.08
CA ARG A 88 -8.65 8.36 -0.83
C ARG A 88 -7.94 9.62 -0.36
N PHE A 89 -7.72 10.55 -1.27
CA PHE A 89 -7.18 11.87 -0.96
C PHE A 89 -8.15 12.92 -1.49
N GLU A 90 -8.54 13.84 -0.62
CA GLU A 90 -9.42 14.98 -0.92
C GLU A 90 -8.61 16.20 -1.38
#